data_AF-A0A496WZN2-F1
#
_entry.id   AF-A0A496WZN2-F1
#
_cell.length_a   1.000
_cell.length_b   1.000
_cell.length_c   1.000
_cell.angle_alpha   90.00
_cell.angle_beta   90.00
_cell.angle_gamma   90.00
#
_symmetry.space_group_name_H-M   'P 1'
#
loop_
_entity.id
_entity.type
_entity.pdbx_description
1 polymer ?
#
loop_
_entity_poly.entity_id
_entity_poly.type
_entity_poly.pdbx_seq_one_letter_code
_entity_poly.pdbx_strand_id
1 'polypeptide(L)'
;IWSMGLLVPTPRDPLYSVSFHIGARTVNDPANYDIMLLVGKLKEVFNVDSFVDIHDYTGVSVGPKLGVLRISRVAVMPQEFDKVSGIRMISLEAKAQRTG
;
A
#
# COMPACT_ATOMS: atom_id res chain seq x y z
N ILE A 1 2.30 -8.46 -9.05
CA ILE A 1 1.48 -7.46 -9.80
C ILE A 1 1.27 -6.30 -8.86
N TRP A 2 1.57 -5.07 -9.24
CA TRP A 2 1.32 -3.91 -8.38
C TRP A 2 0.58 -2.85 -9.19
N SER A 3 -0.37 -2.15 -8.57
CA SER A 3 -1.03 -1.01 -9.17
C SER A 3 -1.19 0.10 -8.14
N MET A 4 -0.82 1.32 -8.54
CA MET A 4 -1.12 2.49 -7.75
C MET A 4 -2.60 2.82 -7.94
N GLY A 5 -3.36 2.79 -6.85
CA GLY A 5 -4.72 3.28 -6.81
C GLY A 5 -4.76 4.79 -6.97
N LEU A 6 -5.93 5.29 -7.31
CA LEU A 6 -6.13 6.70 -7.61
C LEU A 6 -5.85 7.56 -6.37
N LEU A 7 -5.20 8.71 -6.61
CA LEU A 7 -5.03 9.74 -5.60
C LEU A 7 -6.36 10.50 -5.53
N VAL A 8 -7.15 10.24 -4.49
CA VAL A 8 -8.52 10.77 -4.38
C VAL A 8 -8.51 12.06 -3.57
N PRO A 9 -8.95 13.19 -4.14
CA PRO A 9 -9.12 14.42 -3.38
C PRO A 9 -10.27 14.25 -2.39
N THR A 10 -10.03 14.64 -1.14
CA THR A 10 -11.01 14.56 -0.06
C THR A 10 -11.42 15.97 0.36
N PRO A 11 -12.73 16.26 0.52
CA PRO A 11 -13.23 17.61 0.80
C PRO A 11 -12.97 18.08 2.24
N ARG A 12 -12.37 17.23 3.08
CA ARG A 12 -11.96 17.52 4.45
C ARG A 12 -10.53 17.07 4.64
N ASP A 13 -9.80 17.77 5.51
CA ASP A 13 -8.46 17.35 5.92
C ASP A 13 -8.49 15.90 6.41
N PRO A 14 -7.53 15.03 6.02
CA PRO A 14 -6.44 15.25 5.06
C PRO A 14 -6.93 15.40 3.60
N LEU A 15 -6.41 16.38 2.84
CA LEU A 15 -6.88 16.74 1.48
C LEU A 15 -6.74 15.63 0.42
N TYR A 16 -5.87 14.64 0.65
CA TYR A 16 -5.61 13.59 -0.33
C TYR A 16 -5.47 12.22 0.33
N SER A 17 -6.07 11.21 -0.31
CA SER A 17 -5.92 9.80 0.04
C SER A 17 -5.30 9.02 -1.12
N VAL A 18 -4.45 8.05 -0.80
CA VAL A 18 -3.82 7.15 -1.76
C VAL A 18 -4.19 5.72 -1.38
N SER A 19 -4.60 4.93 -2.38
CA SER A 19 -4.69 3.48 -2.25
C SER A 19 -3.57 2.86 -3.07
N PHE A 20 -2.91 1.83 -2.56
CA PHE A 20 -1.87 1.07 -3.26
C PHE A 20 -2.18 -0.41 -3.14
N HIS A 21 -2.25 -1.11 -4.28
CA HIS A 21 -2.57 -2.52 -4.32
C HIS A 21 -1.33 -3.35 -4.67
N ILE A 22 -0.99 -4.27 -3.77
CA ILE A 22 0.14 -5.19 -3.93
C ILE A 22 -0.42 -6.60 -4.13
N GLY A 23 -0.20 -7.14 -5.32
CA GLY A 23 -0.55 -8.50 -5.68
C GLY A 23 0.65 -9.43 -5.63
N ALA A 24 0.57 -10.42 -4.75
CA ALA A 24 1.46 -11.57 -4.72
C ALA A 24 0.88 -12.68 -5.60
N ARG A 25 1.72 -13.33 -6.40
CA ARG A 25 1.36 -14.53 -7.16
C ARG A 25 2.35 -15.65 -6.87
N THR A 26 1.86 -16.80 -6.44
CA THR A 26 2.64 -18.03 -6.29
C THR A 26 2.17 -19.04 -7.34
N VAL A 27 3.11 -19.84 -7.88
CA VAL A 27 2.81 -20.84 -8.92
C VAL A 27 2.72 -22.25 -8.34
N ASN A 28 3.54 -22.54 -7.32
CA ASN A 28 3.66 -23.86 -6.68
C ASN A 28 3.39 -23.80 -5.17
N ASP A 29 2.32 -23.11 -4.76
CA ASP A 29 1.94 -23.00 -3.34
C ASP A 29 0.48 -23.42 -3.14
N PRO A 30 0.18 -24.74 -3.22
CA PRO A 30 -1.19 -25.24 -3.15
C PRO A 30 -1.88 -24.93 -1.82
N ALA A 31 -1.12 -24.68 -0.76
CA ALA A 31 -1.62 -24.38 0.58
C ALA A 31 -1.58 -22.88 0.94
N ASN A 32 -1.11 -22.01 0.06
CA ASN A 32 -0.97 -20.57 0.27
C ASN A 32 -0.04 -20.18 1.47
N TYR A 33 0.97 -20.98 1.81
CA TYR A 33 1.88 -20.65 2.92
C TYR A 33 2.81 -19.48 2.59
N ASP A 34 3.44 -19.50 1.41
CA ASP A 34 4.40 -18.48 0.99
C ASP A 34 3.72 -17.13 0.80
N ILE A 35 2.50 -17.15 0.26
CA ILE A 35 1.72 -15.94 0.05
C ILE A 35 1.26 -15.33 1.39
N MET A 36 0.95 -16.14 2.39
CA MET A 36 0.63 -15.65 3.74
C MET A 36 1.85 -15.10 4.47
N LEU A 37 3.03 -15.72 4.31
CA LEU A 37 4.28 -15.19 4.84
C LEU A 37 4.61 -13.82 4.23
N LEU A 38 4.46 -13.67 2.91
CA LEU A 38 4.68 -12.41 2.21
C LEU A 38 3.69 -11.33 2.69
N VAL A 39 2.42 -11.69 2.88
CA VAL A 39 1.41 -10.80 3.47
C VAL A 39 1.82 -10.36 4.88
N GLY A 40 2.33 -11.28 5.71
CA GLY A 40 2.85 -10.98 7.04
C GLY A 40 3.98 -9.94 7.00
N LYS A 41 5.00 -10.18 6.17
CA LYS A 41 6.13 -9.25 5.99
C LYS A 41 5.70 -7.88 5.48
N LEU A 42 4.73 -7.82 4.57
CA LEU A 42 4.21 -6.54 4.07
C LEU A 42 3.51 -5.74 5.17
N LYS A 43 2.81 -6.40 6.11
CA LYS A 43 2.22 -5.73 7.28
C LYS A 43 3.28 -5.22 8.27
N GLU A 44 4.42 -5.90 8.39
CA GLU A 44 5.55 -5.43 9.21
C GLU A 44 6.19 -4.18 8.61
N VAL A 45 6.35 -4.15 7.29
CA VAL A 45 6.91 -2.99 6.57
C VAL A 45 5.94 -1.80 6.60
N PHE A 46 4.65 -2.06 6.34
CA PHE A 46 3.61 -1.05 6.32
C PHE A 46 2.74 -1.14 7.57
N ASN A 47 3.26 -0.62 8.69
CA ASN A 47 2.50 -0.63 9.92
C ASN A 47 1.37 0.42 9.87
N VAL A 48 0.19 0.10 10.40
CA VAL A 48 -0.87 1.10 10.55
C VAL A 48 -0.37 2.17 11.52
N ASP A 49 -0.73 3.43 11.24
CA ASP A 49 -0.26 4.62 11.96
C ASP A 49 1.22 4.95 11.79
N SER A 50 1.96 4.20 10.98
CA SER A 50 3.28 4.64 10.53
C SER A 50 3.18 5.82 9.55
N PHE A 51 4.27 6.58 9.47
CA PHE A 51 4.42 7.72 8.59
C PHE A 51 5.47 7.44 7.52
N VAL A 52 5.16 7.78 6.28
CA VAL A 52 6.07 7.73 5.14
C VAL A 52 6.30 9.15 4.67
N ASP A 53 7.57 9.56 4.60
CA ASP A 53 7.92 10.91 4.18
C ASP A 53 7.69 11.08 2.67
N ILE A 54 7.06 12.20 2.30
CA ILE A 54 6.85 12.59 0.91
C ILE A 54 8.02 13.46 0.49
N HIS A 55 8.69 13.07 -0.59
CA HIS A 55 9.79 13.82 -1.20
C HIS A 55 9.54 14.03 -2.68
N ASP A 56 10.17 15.06 -3.24
CA ASP A 56 10.28 15.22 -4.69
C ASP A 56 11.44 14.36 -5.23
N TYR A 57 11.11 13.45 -6.16
CA TYR A 57 12.06 12.54 -6.82
C TYR A 57 12.25 12.87 -8.31
N THR A 58 11.79 14.02 -8.78
CA THR A 58 11.93 14.42 -10.20
C THR A 58 13.36 14.84 -10.57
N GLY A 59 14.19 15.17 -9.57
CA GLY A 59 15.60 15.55 -9.74
C GLY A 59 16.58 14.38 -9.67
N VAL A 60 17.88 14.70 -9.74
CA VAL A 60 18.99 13.73 -9.64
C VAL A 60 19.23 13.29 -8.18
N SER A 61 18.80 14.09 -7.22
CA SER A 61 18.85 13.79 -5.78
C SER A 61 17.48 13.93 -5.16
N VAL A 62 17.26 13.22 -4.04
CA VAL A 62 16.01 13.33 -3.26
C VAL A 62 15.87 14.75 -2.73
N GLY A 63 14.76 15.40 -3.07
CA GLY A 63 14.43 16.74 -2.61
C GLY A 63 14.10 16.81 -1.12
N PRO A 64 13.92 18.02 -0.57
CA PRO A 64 13.49 18.20 0.82
C PRO A 64 12.15 17.51 1.08
N LYS A 65 11.90 17.18 2.34
CA LYS A 65 10.63 16.61 2.78
C LYS A 65 9.49 17.61 2.53
N LEU A 66 8.49 17.18 1.77
CA LEU A 66 7.31 17.97 1.40
C LEU A 66 6.09 17.69 2.28
N GLY A 67 6.08 16.57 3.01
CA GLY A 67 4.99 16.19 3.89
C GLY A 67 5.11 14.75 4.37
N VAL A 68 4.02 14.21 4.91
CA VAL A 68 3.95 12.81 5.35
C VAL A 68 2.66 12.15 4.86
N LEU A 69 2.76 10.88 4.49
CA LEU A 69 1.64 9.96 4.32
C LEU A 69 1.51 9.13 5.60
N ARG A 70 0.36 9.21 6.27
CA ARG A 70 0.03 8.29 7.35
C ARG A 70 -0.65 7.06 6.78
N ILE A 71 -0.12 5.88 7.09
CA ILE A 71 -0.77 4.61 6.75
C ILE A 71 -1.99 4.45 7.63
N SER A 72 -3.18 4.45 7.02
CA SER A 72 -4.46 4.38 7.73
C SER A 72 -5.05 2.98 7.75
N ARG A 73 -4.71 2.14 6.77
CA ARG A 73 -5.22 0.77 6.69
C ARG A 73 -4.29 -0.10 5.86
N VAL A 74 -4.11 -1.34 6.31
CA VAL A 74 -3.53 -2.42 5.51
C VAL A 74 -4.44 -3.63 5.62
N ALA A 75 -5.02 -4.06 4.50
CA ALA A 75 -6.00 -5.13 4.45
C ALA A 75 -5.67 -6.14 3.34
N VAL A 76 -5.86 -7.42 3.64
CA VAL A 76 -5.90 -8.45 2.60
C VAL A 76 -7.25 -8.33 1.92
N MET A 77 -7.25 -8.13 0.61
CA MET A 77 -8.49 -8.03 -0.16
C MET A 77 -9.13 -9.43 -0.29
N PRO A 78 -10.46 -9.50 -0.42
CA PRO A 78 -11.13 -10.74 -0.79
C PRO A 78 -10.49 -11.37 -2.03
N GLN A 79 -10.58 -12.69 -2.17
CA GLN A 79 -10.10 -13.35 -3.36
C GLN A 79 -11.01 -12.99 -4.55
N GLU A 80 -10.61 -12.00 -5.35
CA GLU A 80 -11.39 -11.49 -6.48
C GLU A 80 -11.39 -12.44 -7.69
N PHE A 81 -10.45 -13.38 -7.75
CA PHE A 81 -10.33 -14.35 -8.85
C PHE A 81 -10.83 -15.73 -8.40
N ASP A 82 -12.11 -15.99 -8.67
CA ASP A 82 -12.89 -17.15 -8.19
C ASP A 82 -12.40 -18.52 -8.73
N LYS A 83 -11.34 -18.55 -9.56
CA LYS A 83 -10.72 -19.77 -10.11
C LYS A 83 -9.19 -19.72 -10.20
N VAL A 84 -8.56 -18.70 -9.63
CA VAL A 84 -7.10 -18.58 -9.59
C VAL A 84 -6.64 -18.69 -8.15
N SER A 85 -6.40 -19.93 -7.70
CA SER A 85 -5.64 -20.16 -6.48
C SER A 85 -4.20 -19.67 -6.70
N GLY A 86 -3.64 -18.98 -5.70
CA GLY A 86 -2.27 -18.45 -5.77
C GLY A 86 -2.15 -16.96 -6.10
N ILE A 87 -3.24 -16.18 -6.15
CA ILE A 87 -3.18 -14.71 -6.14
C ILE A 87 -3.83 -14.16 -4.87
N ARG A 88 -3.13 -13.25 -4.19
CA ARG A 88 -3.66 -12.45 -3.07
C ARG A 88 -3.26 -11.01 -3.28
N MET A 89 -4.24 -10.13 -3.12
CA MET A 89 -4.06 -8.69 -3.17
C MET A 89 -4.07 -8.13 -1.75
N ILE A 90 -3.15 -7.23 -1.46
CA ILE A 90 -3.16 -6.40 -0.25
C ILE A 90 -3.49 -4.98 -0.70
N SER A 91 -4.45 -4.37 -0.02
CA SER A 91 -4.72 -2.94 -0.15
C SER A 91 -4.07 -2.20 1.00
N LEU A 92 -3.29 -1.19 0.65
CA LEU A 92 -2.73 -0.21 1.56
C LEU A 92 -3.43 1.12 1.30
N GLU A 93 -4.00 1.72 2.33
CA GLU A 93 -4.60 3.05 2.25
C GLU A 93 -3.82 4.02 3.13
N ALA A 94 -3.37 5.10 2.52
CA ALA A 94 -2.63 6.17 3.18
C ALA A 94 -3.30 7.52 2.96
N LYS A 95 -3.11 8.43 3.91
CA LYS A 95 -3.65 9.78 3.84
C LYS A 95 -2.54 10.82 4.01
N ALA A 96 -2.55 11.86 3.19
CA ALA A 96 -1.56 12.92 3.23
C ALA A 96 -1.86 13.87 4.39
N GLN A 97 -0.96 13.95 5.37
CA GLN A 97 -1.11 14.84 6.51
C GLN A 97 -0.19 16.06 6.33
N ARG A 98 -0.71 17.26 6.63
CA ARG A 98 0.10 18.48 6.68
C ARG A 98 1.11 18.38 7.82
N THR A 99 2.38 18.58 7.52
CA THR A 99 3.40 18.89 8.52
C THR A 99 3.23 20.35 8.93
N GLY A 100 2.87 20.57 10.20
CA GLY A 100 2.79 21.91 10.79
C GLY A 100 4.14 22.51 11.11
#